data_AF-A8NH81-F1
#
_entry.id   AF-A8NH81-F1
#
_cell.length_a   1.000
_cell.length_b   1.000
_cell.length_c   1.000
_cell.angle_alpha   90.00
_cell.angle_beta   90.00
_cell.angle_gamma   90.00
#
_symmetry.space_group_name_H-M   'P 1'
#
loop_
_entity.id
_entity.type
_entity.pdbx_description
1 polymer ?
#
loop_
_entity_poly.entity_id
_entity_poly.type
_entity_poly.pdbx_seq_one_letter_code
_entity_poly.pdbx_strand_id
1 'polypeptide(L)'
;MDRSIKLLEIARTAGSNGCIREVVQGNVAHNPWRTGAFDYAISIATIHHLATPERRKLAVQRLIQAISPNHGRALIYVWAIEQDELSKRTIPVEGEAKTGRDVVVPWVLSKTHSGEGSPKAEQVYNRYYHMFAKGELRELVIAAASDMGLEIGPKPTSQGGRVEGVEIVQDGWERSNYYVELHRWTS
;
A
#
# COMPACT_ATOMS: atom_id res chain seq x y z
N MET A 1 -9.84 2.05 -6.41
CA MET A 1 -10.62 1.96 -5.16
C MET A 1 -9.99 2.88 -4.14
N ASP A 2 -10.77 3.59 -3.32
CA ASP A 2 -10.25 4.43 -2.23
C ASP A 2 -11.30 4.55 -1.10
N ARG A 3 -10.88 4.90 0.12
CA ARG A 3 -11.79 5.14 1.25
C ARG A 3 -12.44 6.53 1.20
N SER A 4 -11.75 7.50 0.57
CA SER A 4 -12.14 8.90 0.45
C SER A 4 -13.02 9.14 -0.78
N ILE A 5 -14.29 9.46 -0.54
CA ILE A 5 -15.23 9.83 -1.61
C ILE A 5 -14.71 11.03 -2.40
N LYS A 6 -14.12 12.02 -1.72
CA LYS A 6 -13.60 13.23 -2.37
C LYS A 6 -12.41 12.96 -3.30
N LEU A 7 -11.53 12.02 -2.94
CA LEU A 7 -10.46 11.61 -3.86
C LEU A 7 -11.01 10.81 -5.05
N LEU A 8 -12.06 10.01 -4.86
CA LEU A 8 -12.71 9.28 -5.94
C LEU A 8 -13.42 10.21 -6.93
N GLU A 9 -14.08 11.26 -6.44
CA GLU A 9 -14.67 12.32 -7.29
C GLU A 9 -13.61 12.93 -8.22
N ILE A 10 -12.43 13.27 -7.69
CA ILE A 10 -11.31 13.81 -8.48
C ILE A 10 -10.75 12.75 -9.45
N ALA A 11 -10.51 11.53 -8.96
CA ALA A 11 -9.92 10.46 -9.75
C ALA A 11 -10.79 10.05 -10.95
N ARG A 12 -12.12 10.13 -10.80
CA ARG A 12 -13.08 9.79 -11.85
C ARG A 12 -12.86 10.60 -13.13
N THR A 13 -12.42 11.84 -13.03
CA THR A 13 -12.25 12.76 -14.16
C THR A 13 -10.81 13.24 -14.35
N ALA A 14 -9.82 12.66 -13.65
CA ALA A 14 -8.43 13.08 -13.75
C ALA A 14 -7.83 12.93 -15.18
N GLY A 15 -6.67 13.54 -15.45
CA GLY A 15 -5.99 13.43 -16.74
C GLY A 15 -6.62 14.26 -17.87
N SER A 16 -5.93 14.36 -19.01
CA SER A 16 -6.21 15.37 -20.04
C SER A 16 -7.12 14.92 -21.18
N ASN A 17 -7.51 13.64 -21.21
CA ASN A 17 -8.21 13.03 -22.34
C ASN A 17 -9.75 12.96 -22.17
N GLY A 18 -10.29 13.54 -21.09
CA GLY A 18 -11.74 13.53 -20.82
C GLY A 18 -12.32 12.14 -20.49
N CYS A 19 -11.48 11.13 -20.27
CA CYS A 19 -11.92 9.77 -19.97
C CYS A 19 -12.48 9.66 -18.55
N ILE A 20 -13.64 9.01 -18.41
CA ILE A 20 -14.25 8.68 -17.11
C ILE A 20 -13.65 7.37 -16.59
N ARG A 21 -13.01 7.42 -15.43
CA ARG A 21 -12.44 6.22 -14.77
C ARG A 21 -13.46 5.52 -13.89
N GLU A 22 -13.38 4.21 -13.87
CA GLU A 22 -14.09 3.38 -12.91
C GLU A 22 -13.48 3.55 -11.52
N VAL A 23 -14.28 4.06 -10.59
CA VAL A 23 -13.89 4.33 -9.22
C VAL A 23 -14.89 3.70 -8.27
N VAL A 24 -14.39 3.10 -7.20
CA VAL A 24 -15.20 2.39 -6.20
C VAL A 24 -14.76 2.83 -4.82
N GLN A 25 -15.72 3.18 -3.97
CA GLN A 25 -15.47 3.41 -2.56
C GLN A 25 -15.26 2.08 -1.84
N GLY A 26 -14.17 1.97 -1.09
CA GLY A 26 -13.84 0.74 -0.39
C GLY A 26 -12.84 0.94 0.73
N ASN A 27 -12.68 -0.11 1.54
CA ASN A 27 -11.64 -0.20 2.54
C ASN A 27 -10.68 -1.31 2.12
N VAL A 28 -9.38 -1.01 2.08
CA VAL A 28 -8.33 -1.96 1.65
C VAL A 28 -8.26 -3.22 2.51
N ALA A 29 -8.75 -3.17 3.76
CA ALA A 29 -8.80 -4.33 4.65
C ALA A 29 -10.08 -5.19 4.47
N HIS A 30 -11.04 -4.75 3.65
CA HIS A 30 -12.25 -5.54 3.35
C HIS A 30 -12.00 -6.44 2.12
N ASN A 31 -12.95 -7.34 1.82
CA ASN A 31 -12.87 -8.23 0.67
C ASN A 31 -13.92 -7.93 -0.41
N PRO A 32 -13.82 -6.79 -1.13
CA PRO A 32 -14.81 -6.40 -2.13
C PRO A 32 -14.64 -7.11 -3.48
N TRP A 33 -13.52 -7.80 -3.70
CA TRP A 33 -13.16 -8.39 -4.99
C TRP A 33 -13.28 -9.91 -4.96
N ARG A 34 -13.64 -10.50 -6.11
CA ARG A 34 -13.53 -11.95 -6.30
C ARG A 34 -12.05 -12.35 -6.27
N THR A 35 -11.79 -13.55 -5.76
CA THR A 35 -10.44 -14.13 -5.82
C THR A 35 -9.98 -14.22 -7.27
N GLY A 36 -8.77 -13.75 -7.56
CA GLY A 36 -8.19 -13.81 -8.90
C GLY A 36 -8.82 -12.89 -9.93
N ALA A 37 -9.54 -11.85 -9.50
CA ALA A 37 -10.24 -10.94 -10.40
C ALA A 37 -9.33 -10.06 -11.27
N PHE A 38 -8.07 -9.86 -10.90
CA PHE A 38 -7.16 -8.95 -11.57
C PHE A 38 -5.85 -9.60 -11.99
N ASP A 39 -5.33 -9.19 -13.14
CA ASP A 39 -3.98 -9.56 -13.58
C ASP A 39 -2.91 -8.74 -12.85
N TYR A 40 -3.24 -7.48 -12.52
CA TYR A 40 -2.34 -6.54 -11.86
C TYR A 40 -3.05 -5.78 -10.75
N ALA A 41 -2.35 -5.52 -9.64
CA ALA A 41 -2.84 -4.63 -8.58
C ALA A 41 -1.73 -3.73 -8.03
N ILE A 42 -2.08 -2.52 -7.62
CA ILE A 42 -1.14 -1.57 -7.00
C ILE A 42 -1.69 -1.06 -5.66
N SER A 43 -0.82 -0.93 -4.68
CA SER A 43 -1.10 -0.33 -3.36
C SER A 43 -0.02 0.70 -3.05
N ILE A 44 -0.21 1.93 -3.52
CA ILE A 44 0.76 3.02 -3.40
C ILE A 44 0.37 3.92 -2.24
N ALA A 45 1.29 4.14 -1.30
CA ALA A 45 1.13 5.04 -0.16
C ALA A 45 -0.20 4.85 0.61
N THR A 46 -0.60 3.58 0.81
CA THR A 46 -1.92 3.24 1.37
C THR A 46 -1.81 2.55 2.72
N ILE A 47 -1.13 1.39 2.80
CA ILE A 47 -1.20 0.54 4.00
C ILE A 47 -0.44 1.11 5.21
N HIS A 48 0.49 2.06 5.00
CA HIS A 48 1.13 2.79 6.10
C HIS A 48 0.15 3.68 6.90
N HIS A 49 -1.07 3.89 6.41
CA HIS A 49 -2.11 4.60 7.17
C HIS A 49 -2.87 3.73 8.18
N LEU A 50 -2.62 2.42 8.19
CA LEU A 50 -3.32 1.48 9.06
C LEU A 50 -2.54 1.30 10.37
N ALA A 51 -3.20 1.66 11.49
CA ALA A 51 -2.58 1.73 12.81
C ALA A 51 -2.04 0.40 13.32
N THR A 52 -2.77 -0.69 13.10
CA THR A 52 -2.46 -1.98 13.71
C THR A 52 -1.76 -2.89 12.69
N PRO A 53 -0.71 -3.64 13.10
CA PRO A 53 -0.05 -4.64 12.25
C PRO A 53 -1.03 -5.61 11.58
N GLU A 54 -2.07 -6.03 12.30
CA GLU A 54 -3.08 -6.99 11.84
C GLU A 54 -3.86 -6.45 10.63
N ARG A 55 -4.16 -5.15 10.63
CA ARG A 55 -4.86 -4.49 9.52
C ARG A 55 -3.94 -4.30 8.31
N ARG A 56 -2.66 -4.04 8.53
CA ARG A 56 -1.65 -4.00 7.45
C ARG A 56 -1.53 -5.36 6.78
N LYS A 57 -1.39 -6.43 7.58
CA LYS A 57 -1.34 -7.82 7.08
C LYS A 57 -2.61 -8.19 6.32
N LEU A 58 -3.79 -7.90 6.90
CA LEU A 58 -5.07 -8.16 6.25
C LEU A 58 -5.19 -7.43 4.90
N ALA A 59 -4.77 -6.16 4.82
CA ALA A 59 -4.78 -5.43 3.56
C ALA A 59 -3.90 -6.09 2.47
N VAL A 60 -2.72 -6.59 2.84
CA VAL A 60 -1.85 -7.34 1.93
C VAL A 60 -2.50 -8.65 1.50
N GLN A 61 -3.15 -9.39 2.43
CA GLN A 61 -3.89 -10.62 2.09
C GLN A 61 -5.02 -10.35 1.09
N ARG A 62 -5.76 -9.24 1.25
CA ARG A 62 -6.82 -8.85 0.30
C ARG A 62 -6.27 -8.48 -1.07
N LEU A 63 -5.10 -7.86 -1.13
CA LEU A 63 -4.40 -7.57 -2.38
C LEU A 63 -3.97 -8.86 -3.10
N ILE A 64 -3.32 -9.79 -2.39
CA ILE A 64 -2.87 -11.09 -2.91
C ILE A 64 -4.07 -11.94 -3.37
N GLN A 65 -5.17 -11.94 -2.60
CA GLN A 65 -6.39 -12.65 -2.95
C GLN A 65 -6.99 -12.12 -4.27
N ALA A 66 -6.98 -10.80 -4.47
CA ALA A 66 -7.62 -10.16 -5.62
C ALA A 66 -6.88 -10.42 -6.93
N ILE A 67 -5.58 -10.71 -6.91
CA ILE A 67 -4.78 -11.00 -8.11
C ILE A 67 -4.86 -12.48 -8.52
N SER A 68 -4.82 -12.72 -9.84
CA SER A 68 -4.89 -14.04 -10.49
C SER A 68 -3.83 -15.00 -9.92
N PRO A 69 -4.18 -16.25 -9.56
CA PRO A 69 -3.20 -17.25 -9.16
C PRO A 69 -2.37 -17.77 -10.34
N ASN A 70 -2.71 -17.47 -11.59
CA ASN A 70 -2.01 -18.01 -12.75
C ASN A 70 -0.86 -17.10 -13.23
N HIS A 71 -1.04 -15.79 -13.08
CA HIS A 71 -0.16 -14.76 -13.66
C HIS A 71 -0.26 -13.40 -12.95
N GLY A 72 -0.91 -13.35 -11.80
CA GLY A 72 -1.24 -12.11 -11.11
C GLY A 72 0.00 -11.45 -10.50
N ARG A 73 0.13 -10.13 -10.66
CA ARG A 73 1.25 -9.37 -10.09
C ARG A 73 0.75 -8.22 -9.23
N ALA A 74 1.46 -7.89 -8.16
CA ALA A 74 1.14 -6.73 -7.34
C ALA A 74 2.35 -5.91 -6.95
N LEU A 75 2.17 -4.60 -6.86
CA LEU A 75 3.18 -3.65 -6.39
C LEU A 75 2.68 -2.90 -5.16
N ILE A 76 3.48 -2.90 -4.09
CA ILE A 76 3.17 -2.20 -2.84
C ILE A 76 4.27 -1.16 -2.58
N TYR A 77 3.89 0.09 -2.29
CA TYR A 77 4.79 1.17 -1.88
C TYR A 77 4.35 1.75 -0.52
N VAL A 78 5.31 1.89 0.41
CA VAL A 78 5.10 2.44 1.77
C VAL A 78 6.19 3.43 2.14
N TRP A 79 5.92 4.29 3.12
CA TRP A 79 6.91 5.27 3.58
C TRP A 79 7.98 4.56 4.41
N ALA A 80 9.25 4.85 4.11
CA ALA A 80 10.40 4.31 4.82
C ALA A 80 10.78 5.21 6.00
N ILE A 81 11.43 4.68 7.02
CA ILE A 81 12.06 5.51 8.07
C ILE A 81 13.18 6.37 7.46
N GLU A 82 13.97 5.79 6.56
CA GLU A 82 15.03 6.47 5.83
C GLU A 82 14.44 7.47 4.84
N GLN A 83 14.84 8.74 4.96
CA GLN A 83 14.36 9.85 4.15
C GLN A 83 15.52 10.42 3.33
N ASP A 84 15.23 10.76 2.06
CA ASP A 84 16.18 11.45 1.18
C ASP A 84 16.23 12.96 1.45
N GLU A 85 17.20 13.63 0.84
CA GLU A 85 17.41 15.09 0.99
C GLU A 85 16.22 15.93 0.48
N LEU A 86 15.37 15.36 -0.38
CA LEU A 86 14.18 16.02 -0.90
C LEU A 86 12.99 15.88 0.05
N SER A 87 13.10 15.05 1.08
CA SER A 87 12.05 14.88 2.07
C SER A 87 11.96 16.10 2.98
N LYS A 88 10.73 16.61 3.12
CA LYS A 88 10.40 17.65 4.10
C LYS A 88 10.28 17.09 5.53
N ARG A 89 10.61 15.83 5.75
CA ARG A 89 10.40 15.11 7.01
C ARG A 89 11.73 14.51 7.47
N THR A 90 12.04 14.70 8.74
CA THR A 90 13.14 14.01 9.42
C THR A 90 12.53 13.18 10.54
N ILE A 91 12.73 11.87 10.48
CA ILE A 91 12.38 10.99 11.60
C ILE A 91 13.64 10.77 12.40
N PRO A 92 13.68 11.16 13.70
CA PRO A 92 14.87 10.93 14.51
C PRO A 92 15.07 9.42 14.67
N VAL A 93 16.20 8.91 14.20
CA VAL A 93 16.59 7.50 14.39
C VAL A 93 18.03 7.46 14.89
N GLU A 94 18.26 6.71 15.96
CA GLU A 94 19.61 6.35 16.39
C GLU A 94 19.95 5.00 15.77
N GLY A 95 20.82 5.00 14.75
CA GLY A 95 21.23 3.78 14.04
C GLY A 95 20.16 3.19 13.10
N GLU A 96 20.40 1.96 12.63
CA GLU A 96 19.45 1.23 11.79
C GLU A 96 18.27 0.72 12.66
N ALA A 97 17.06 1.23 12.38
CA ALA A 97 15.85 0.78 13.07
C ALA A 97 15.49 -0.65 12.64
N LYS A 98 15.32 -1.55 13.62
CA LYS A 98 14.91 -2.95 13.38
C LYS A 98 13.41 -3.12 13.15
N THR A 99 12.61 -2.13 13.54
CA THR A 99 11.14 -2.17 13.51
C THR A 99 10.61 -0.81 13.08
N GLY A 100 9.47 -0.80 12.39
CA GLY A 100 8.80 0.42 11.99
C GLY A 100 8.42 1.33 13.15
N ARG A 101 8.12 2.59 12.84
CA ARG A 101 7.79 3.62 13.82
C ARG A 101 6.47 4.30 13.50
N ASP A 102 5.63 4.40 14.52
CA ASP A 102 4.39 5.15 14.45
C ASP A 102 4.65 6.64 14.64
N VAL A 103 4.10 7.45 13.74
CA VAL A 103 4.23 8.91 13.77
C VAL A 103 2.89 9.58 13.52
N VAL A 104 2.79 10.82 13.99
CA VAL A 104 1.67 11.71 13.72
C VAL A 104 2.19 12.87 12.90
N VAL A 105 1.67 13.02 11.69
CA VAL A 105 2.07 14.07 10.76
C VAL A 105 1.00 15.17 10.75
N PRO A 106 1.37 16.43 11.06
CA PRO A 106 0.49 17.57 10.90
C PRO A 106 0.12 17.75 9.42
N TRP A 107 -1.18 17.81 9.14
CA TRP A 107 -1.73 18.08 7.83
C TRP A 107 -2.58 19.35 7.89
N VAL A 108 -2.17 20.34 7.11
CA VAL A 108 -2.85 21.63 7.04
C VAL A 108 -3.87 21.59 5.89
N LEU A 109 -5.13 21.96 6.19
CA LEU A 109 -6.12 22.19 5.13
C LEU A 109 -5.65 23.34 4.23
N SER A 110 -5.35 23.04 2.96
CA SER A 110 -5.06 24.07 1.96
C SER A 110 -6.26 25.01 1.83
N LYS A 111 -6.02 26.32 1.99
CA LYS A 111 -6.98 27.37 1.71
C LYS A 111 -7.14 27.51 0.19
N THR A 112 -8.10 26.82 -0.43
CA THR A 112 -8.47 27.14 -1.82
C THR A 112 -9.99 27.15 -2.01
N HIS A 113 -10.48 28.37 -2.28
CA HIS A 113 -11.76 28.77 -2.89
C HIS A 113 -13.06 28.69 -2.07
N SER A 114 -13.09 29.25 -0.86
CA SER A 114 -14.33 29.90 -0.38
C SER A 114 -14.12 31.41 -0.49
N GLY A 115 -14.80 32.03 -1.46
CA GLY A 115 -14.90 33.49 -1.55
C GLY A 115 -15.37 34.08 -0.22
N GLU A 116 -14.84 35.27 0.08
CA GLU A 116 -15.28 36.22 1.10
C GLU A 116 -15.81 35.64 2.43
N GLY A 117 -14.98 35.66 3.47
CA GLY A 117 -15.47 35.53 4.84
C GLY A 117 -14.43 35.14 5.88
N SER A 118 -13.77 36.15 6.47
CA SER A 118 -12.96 36.11 7.71
C SER A 118 -11.75 35.14 7.76
N PRO A 119 -10.63 35.52 8.39
CA PRO A 119 -9.48 34.62 8.56
C PRO A 119 -9.84 33.51 9.57
N LYS A 120 -10.35 32.37 9.07
CA LYS A 120 -10.41 31.15 9.89
C LYS A 120 -8.99 30.69 10.20
N ALA A 121 -8.74 30.39 11.48
CA ALA A 121 -7.49 29.81 11.95
C ALA A 121 -7.12 28.60 11.09
N GLU A 122 -5.84 28.46 10.80
CA GLU A 122 -5.30 27.36 10.01
C GLU A 122 -5.60 26.04 10.72
N GLN A 123 -6.54 25.27 10.19
CA GLN A 123 -6.97 24.04 10.86
C GLN A 123 -5.97 22.93 10.51
N VAL A 124 -5.21 22.52 11.54
CA VAL A 124 -4.25 21.42 11.47
C VAL A 124 -4.93 20.14 11.93
N TYR A 125 -4.85 19.11 11.10
CA TYR A 125 -5.27 17.75 11.44
C TYR A 125 -4.06 16.86 11.59
N ASN A 126 -4.07 16.02 12.61
CA ASN A 126 -3.02 15.07 12.88
C ASN A 126 -3.35 13.73 12.23
N ARG A 127 -2.52 13.28 11.30
CA ARG A 127 -2.71 12.02 10.58
C ARG A 127 -1.69 10.99 11.04
N TYR A 128 -2.17 9.80 11.39
CA TYR A 128 -1.33 8.67 11.74
C TYR A 128 -0.63 8.08 10.50
N TYR A 129 0.62 7.69 10.69
CA TYR A 129 1.41 6.90 9.75
C TYR A 129 2.27 5.88 10.50
N HIS A 130 2.43 4.71 9.89
CA HIS A 130 3.44 3.73 10.24
C HIS A 130 4.60 3.81 9.24
N MET A 131 5.77 4.21 9.71
CA MET A 131 6.98 4.36 8.91
C MET A 131 7.72 3.04 8.94
N PHE A 132 7.85 2.39 7.79
CA PHE A 132 8.41 1.05 7.72
C PHE A 132 9.93 1.08 7.87
N ALA A 133 10.45 0.14 8.65
CA ALA A 133 11.88 -0.15 8.70
C ALA A 133 12.33 -0.99 7.49
N LYS A 134 13.64 -1.04 7.24
CA LYS A 134 14.23 -1.91 6.22
C LYS A 134 13.82 -3.37 6.44
N GLY A 135 13.31 -4.01 5.39
CA GLY A 135 12.88 -5.42 5.41
C GLY A 135 11.47 -5.66 5.96
N GLU A 136 10.91 -4.72 6.72
CA GLU A 136 9.60 -4.91 7.37
C GLU A 136 8.46 -5.13 6.36
N LEU A 137 8.47 -4.41 5.23
CA LEU A 137 7.46 -4.61 4.19
C LEU A 137 7.56 -6.02 3.56
N ARG A 138 8.79 -6.51 3.35
CA ARG A 138 9.04 -7.85 2.82
C ARG A 138 8.51 -8.91 3.77
N GLU A 139 8.84 -8.79 5.05
CA GLU A 139 8.38 -9.70 6.10
C GLU A 139 6.86 -9.68 6.25
N LEU A 140 6.23 -8.51 6.13
CA LEU A 140 4.78 -8.37 6.12
C LEU A 140 4.12 -9.14 4.97
N VAL A 141 4.69 -9.07 3.76
CA VAL A 141 4.19 -9.81 2.58
C VAL A 141 4.36 -11.31 2.77
N ILE A 142 5.51 -11.76 3.28
CA ILE A 142 5.77 -13.17 3.59
C ILE A 142 4.75 -13.68 4.62
N ALA A 143 4.60 -12.98 5.74
CA ALA A 143 3.66 -13.36 6.80
C ALA A 143 2.20 -13.38 6.29
N ALA A 144 1.81 -12.41 5.46
CA ALA A 144 0.48 -12.37 4.86
C ALA A 144 0.23 -13.60 3.96
N ALA A 145 1.18 -13.95 3.08
CA ALA A 145 1.07 -15.09 2.18
C ALA A 145 1.12 -16.43 2.93
N SER A 146 1.99 -16.58 3.93
CA SER A 146 2.05 -17.79 4.76
C SER A 146 0.75 -18.02 5.53
N ASP A 147 0.14 -16.98 6.09
CA ASP A 147 -1.17 -17.07 6.75
C ASP A 147 -2.31 -17.48 5.81
N MET A 148 -2.13 -17.23 4.50
CA MET A 148 -3.06 -17.69 3.46
C MET A 148 -2.79 -19.13 3.01
N GLY A 149 -1.76 -19.79 3.55
CA GLY A 149 -1.34 -21.12 3.13
C GLY A 149 -0.62 -21.16 1.78
N LEU A 150 -0.04 -20.03 1.35
CA LEU A 150 0.70 -19.93 0.09
C LEU A 150 2.18 -20.23 0.33
N GLU A 151 2.79 -20.96 -0.61
CA GLU A 151 4.25 -21.15 -0.61
C GLU A 151 4.97 -19.84 -0.95
N ILE A 152 6.15 -19.65 -0.38
CA ILE A 152 6.97 -18.45 -0.59
C ILE A 152 8.16 -18.83 -1.45
N GLY A 153 8.27 -18.22 -2.63
CA GLY A 153 9.35 -18.48 -3.57
C GLY A 153 8.88 -18.59 -5.02
N PRO A 154 9.80 -18.91 -5.95
CA PRO A 154 9.46 -19.08 -7.36
C PRO A 154 8.59 -20.32 -7.57
N LYS A 155 7.83 -20.34 -8.67
CA LYS A 155 7.01 -21.49 -9.06
C LYS A 155 7.89 -22.75 -9.20
N PRO A 156 7.57 -23.88 -8.55
CA PRO A 156 8.34 -25.10 -8.67
C PRO A 156 8.30 -25.64 -10.10
N THR A 157 9.41 -26.25 -10.53
CA THR A 157 9.55 -26.85 -11.86
C THR A 157 9.04 -28.29 -11.94
N SER A 158 8.87 -28.97 -10.79
CA SER A 158 8.41 -30.36 -10.72
C SER A 158 6.89 -30.46 -10.67
N GLN A 159 6.35 -31.45 -11.38
CA GLN A 159 4.93 -31.79 -11.38
C GLN A 159 4.56 -32.53 -10.07
N GLY A 160 4.35 -31.76 -9.01
CA GLY A 160 3.64 -32.21 -7.81
C GLY A 160 2.13 -32.00 -7.93
N GLY A 161 1.41 -32.11 -6.80
CA GLY A 161 0.01 -31.69 -6.73
C GLY A 161 -0.18 -30.20 -7.02
N ARG A 162 -1.44 -29.76 -7.13
CA ARG A 162 -1.77 -28.35 -7.30
C ARG A 162 -1.45 -27.59 -6.01
N VAL A 163 -0.47 -26.70 -6.08
CA VAL A 163 0.01 -25.84 -5.01
C VAL A 163 -0.03 -24.41 -5.50
N GLU A 164 -0.33 -23.46 -4.61
CA GLU A 164 -0.32 -22.04 -4.91
C GLU A 164 0.76 -21.34 -4.08
N GLY A 165 1.37 -20.30 -4.64
CA GLY A 165 2.43 -19.56 -3.98
C GLY A 165 2.58 -18.13 -4.46
N VAL A 166 3.49 -17.42 -3.79
CA VAL A 166 3.87 -16.04 -4.07
C VAL A 166 5.39 -15.94 -4.13
N GLU A 167 5.86 -15.37 -5.22
CA GLU A 167 7.25 -14.98 -5.42
C GLU A 167 7.39 -13.47 -5.18
N ILE A 168 8.33 -13.04 -4.34
CA ILE A 168 8.77 -11.65 -4.31
C ILE A 168 9.80 -11.49 -5.42
N VAL A 169 9.39 -10.88 -6.52
CA VAL A 169 10.20 -10.72 -7.73
C VAL A 169 11.27 -9.65 -7.53
N GLN A 170 10.90 -8.57 -6.84
CA GLN A 170 11.78 -7.45 -6.57
C GLN A 170 11.32 -6.73 -5.31
N ASP A 171 12.25 -6.22 -4.52
CA ASP A 171 12.00 -5.30 -3.41
C ASP A 171 13.19 -4.37 -3.22
N GLY A 172 12.94 -3.24 -2.58
CA GLY A 172 13.98 -2.25 -2.37
C GLY A 172 13.50 -0.95 -1.77
N TRP A 173 14.39 0.02 -1.77
CA TRP A 173 14.13 1.38 -1.33
C TRP A 173 14.31 2.35 -2.50
N GLU A 174 13.39 3.29 -2.64
CA GLU A 174 13.45 4.36 -3.62
C GLU A 174 12.81 5.64 -3.06
N ARG A 175 13.58 6.75 -3.08
CA ARG A 175 13.10 8.11 -2.77
C ARG A 175 12.24 8.17 -1.50
N SER A 176 12.77 7.68 -0.38
CA SER A 176 12.10 7.64 0.93
C SER A 176 10.96 6.63 1.06
N ASN A 177 10.86 5.64 0.16
CA ASN A 177 9.82 4.62 0.18
C ASN A 177 10.42 3.22 0.06
N TYR A 178 9.84 2.26 0.77
CA TYR A 178 10.06 0.84 0.51
C TYR A 178 9.01 0.33 -0.48
N TYR A 179 9.43 -0.59 -1.34
CA TYR A 179 8.53 -1.27 -2.27
C TYR A 179 8.76 -2.77 -2.33
N VAL A 180 7.71 -3.50 -2.69
CA VAL A 180 7.72 -4.94 -3.00
C VAL A 180 6.87 -5.17 -4.25
N GLU A 181 7.45 -5.83 -5.24
CA GLU A 181 6.77 -6.44 -6.38
C GLU A 181 6.66 -7.94 -6.15
N LEU A 182 5.44 -8.46 -6.22
CA LEU A 182 5.15 -9.87 -6.04
C LEU A 182 4.39 -10.47 -7.23
N HIS A 183 4.57 -11.76 -7.45
CA HIS A 183 3.91 -12.56 -8.48
C HIS A 183 3.27 -13.78 -7.82
N ARG A 184 1.97 -14.00 -8.08
CA ARG A 184 1.23 -15.17 -7.59
C ARG A 184 1.18 -16.25 -8.67
N TRP A 185 1.39 -17.49 -8.26
CA TRP A 185 1.44 -18.65 -9.15
C TRP A 185 0.65 -19.84 -8.58
N THR A 186 0.25 -20.75 -9.47
CA THR A 186 -0.27 -22.09 -9.18
C THR A 186 0.54 -23.10 -9.99
N SER A 187 0.86 -24.27 -9.44
CA SER A 187 1.51 -25.38 -10.17
C SER A 187 0.60 -26.07 -11.16
#